data_AF-A0A2R6J8E9-F1
#
_entry.id   AF-A0A2R6J8E9-F1
#
_cell.length_a   1.000
_cell.length_b   1.000
_cell.length_c   1.000
_cell.angle_alpha   90.00
_cell.angle_beta   90.00
_cell.angle_gamma   90.00
#
_symmetry.space_group_name_H-M   'P 1'
#
loop_
_entity.id
_entity.type
_entity.pdbx_description
1 polymer ?
#
loop_
_entity_poly.entity_id
_entity_poly.type
_entity_poly.pdbx_seq_one_letter_code
_entity_poly.pdbx_strand_id
1 'polypeptide(L)'
;MDAIVYPTIPPLGLIEEATMSAAERFAHQAELGRRGLLEWAVVDPGSTNVGSYEAIERDEPGSVYENPESHVREGLEICARNGASPSYAIYEPGFVRLGAALAGRYPDTAPPIYRFMFSETYTFGYPPEPYALDSYTTLLESEAPDAPWMVAGLGVDVTPLIPRAVENGGHVRVGLEDAPLGSDRTNVEWVEHARAEVEAAGGTVATAAEVRAELAD
;
A
#
# COMPACT_ATOMS: atom_id res chain seq x y z
N MET A 1 0.67 18.26 -13.65
CA MET A 1 -0.12 17.02 -13.76
C MET A 1 -1.14 17.04 -12.65
N ASP A 2 -2.36 16.59 -12.90
CA ASP A 2 -3.40 16.42 -11.88
C ASP A 2 -3.37 14.96 -11.43
N ALA A 3 -2.50 14.66 -10.46
CA ALA A 3 -2.32 13.33 -9.91
C ALA A 3 -2.49 13.41 -8.40
N ILE A 4 -3.01 12.32 -7.81
CA ILE A 4 -3.13 12.19 -6.37
C ILE A 4 -1.73 12.07 -5.77
N VAL A 5 -1.42 12.91 -4.78
CA VAL A 5 -0.12 12.88 -4.10
C VAL A 5 -0.25 12.15 -2.77
N TYR A 6 0.58 11.12 -2.58
CA TYR A 6 0.62 10.34 -1.35
C TYR A 6 2.08 10.12 -0.88
N PRO A 7 2.60 10.98 0.00
CA PRO A 7 4.00 10.91 0.44
C PRO A 7 4.23 9.72 1.38
N THR A 8 5.35 9.02 1.18
CA THR A 8 5.82 7.95 2.06
C THR A 8 6.20 8.46 3.45
N ILE A 9 6.48 7.56 4.40
CA ILE A 9 7.00 7.83 5.73
C ILE A 9 8.39 7.19 5.90
N PRO A 10 9.23 7.67 6.83
CA PRO A 10 10.48 6.99 7.16
C PRO A 10 10.25 5.50 7.49
N PRO A 11 10.97 4.57 6.82
CA PRO A 11 10.76 3.13 6.98
C PRO A 11 11.53 2.58 8.18
N LEU A 12 10.97 2.75 9.38
CA LEU A 12 11.63 2.33 10.64
C LEU A 12 12.04 0.85 10.61
N GLY A 13 13.27 0.59 11.04
CA GLY A 13 13.88 -0.73 11.09
C GLY A 13 14.39 -1.27 9.75
N LEU A 14 14.06 -0.65 8.61
CA LEU A 14 14.64 -0.99 7.29
C LEU A 14 15.87 -0.14 6.93
N ILE A 15 15.96 1.06 7.49
CA ILE A 15 17.15 1.91 7.49
C ILE A 15 17.78 1.87 8.89
N GLU A 16 19.11 2.09 9.00
CA GLU A 16 19.92 2.06 10.24
C GLU A 16 19.13 2.44 11.51
N GLU A 17 19.41 1.80 12.66
CA GLU A 17 18.74 1.90 13.99
C GLU A 17 18.20 3.31 14.37
N ALA A 18 17.20 3.79 13.64
CA ALA A 18 16.64 5.12 13.79
C ALA A 18 15.40 4.97 14.65
N THR A 19 15.53 5.34 15.91
CA THR A 19 14.36 5.49 16.78
C THR A 19 13.70 6.83 16.47
N MET A 20 12.43 6.81 16.06
CA MET A 20 11.62 8.01 15.89
C MET A 20 10.35 7.87 16.71
N SER A 21 9.89 8.97 17.32
CA SER A 21 8.52 9.04 17.82
C SER A 21 7.52 9.06 16.65
N ALA A 22 6.25 8.72 16.94
CA ALA A 22 5.18 8.81 15.96
C ALA A 22 5.08 10.23 15.35
N ALA A 23 5.13 11.27 16.18
CA ALA A 23 5.06 12.65 15.72
C ALA A 23 6.21 13.03 14.77
N GLU A 24 7.44 12.57 15.05
CA GLU A 24 8.59 12.82 14.16
C GLU A 24 8.45 12.06 12.84
N ARG A 25 7.98 10.80 12.89
CA ARG A 25 7.79 9.96 11.70
C ARG A 25 6.73 10.53 10.75
N PHE A 26 5.70 11.16 11.29
CA PHE A 26 4.57 11.69 10.52
C PHE A 26 4.59 13.22 10.33
N ALA A 27 5.64 13.91 10.79
CA ALA A 27 5.70 15.38 10.82
C ALA A 27 5.45 16.04 9.44
N HIS A 28 5.98 15.45 8.36
CA HIS A 28 5.79 15.98 7.00
C HIS A 28 4.37 15.76 6.48
N GLN A 29 3.73 14.62 6.79
CA GLN A 29 2.32 14.40 6.45
C GLN A 29 1.42 15.36 7.23
N ALA A 30 1.69 15.58 8.52
CA ALA A 30 0.96 16.55 9.33
C ALA A 30 1.06 17.97 8.76
N GLU A 31 2.24 18.39 8.32
CA GLU A 31 2.44 19.69 7.68
C GLU A 31 1.73 19.81 6.32
N LEU A 32 1.73 18.75 5.52
CA LEU A 32 0.97 18.72 4.25
C LEU A 32 -0.54 18.81 4.52
N GLY A 33 -1.04 18.11 5.53
CA GLY A 33 -2.43 18.19 5.98
C GLY A 33 -2.80 19.62 6.39
N ARG A 34 -1.99 20.25 7.25
CA ARG A 34 -2.18 21.65 7.69
C ARG A 34 -2.26 22.64 6.52
N ARG A 35 -1.61 22.33 5.40
CA ARG A 35 -1.58 23.15 4.18
C ARG A 35 -2.69 22.80 3.18
N GLY A 36 -3.51 21.78 3.46
CA GLY A 36 -4.54 21.28 2.54
C GLY A 36 -3.97 20.58 1.31
N LEU A 37 -2.78 19.96 1.44
CA LEU A 37 -2.04 19.31 0.35
C LEU A 37 -1.92 17.79 0.52
N LEU A 38 -2.56 17.22 1.54
CA LEU A 38 -2.53 15.79 1.82
C LEU A 38 -3.84 15.18 1.32
N GLU A 39 -3.76 14.41 0.22
CA GLU A 39 -4.91 13.67 -0.30
C GLU A 39 -4.95 12.27 0.29
N TRP A 40 -3.83 11.53 0.21
CA TRP A 40 -3.67 10.24 0.89
C TRP A 40 -2.44 10.27 1.80
N ALA A 41 -2.44 9.41 2.83
CA ALA A 41 -1.32 9.21 3.73
C ALA A 41 -0.94 7.73 3.83
N VAL A 42 0.36 7.42 3.84
CA VAL A 42 0.83 6.06 4.14
C VAL A 42 0.67 5.77 5.63
N VAL A 43 -0.05 4.69 5.96
CA VAL A 43 -0.34 4.26 7.34
C VAL A 43 -0.32 2.73 7.39
N ASP A 44 0.86 2.12 7.54
CA ASP A 44 0.94 0.64 7.44
C ASP A 44 0.56 -0.02 8.76
N PRO A 45 -0.54 -0.80 8.83
CA PRO A 45 -1.12 -1.26 10.09
C PRO A 45 -0.47 -2.57 10.58
N GLY A 46 0.84 -2.58 10.74
CA GLY A 46 1.56 -3.70 11.36
C GLY A 46 3.06 -3.73 11.10
N SER A 47 3.74 -4.67 11.77
CA SER A 47 5.19 -4.89 11.61
C SER A 47 5.44 -6.30 11.08
N THR A 48 6.49 -6.48 10.27
CA THR A 48 6.88 -7.80 9.74
C THR A 48 8.39 -7.89 9.51
N ASN A 49 8.90 -9.11 9.37
CA ASN A 49 10.28 -9.35 8.98
C ASN A 49 10.43 -9.17 7.47
N VAL A 50 11.49 -8.47 7.06
CA VAL A 50 11.86 -8.25 5.66
C VAL A 50 13.23 -8.90 5.45
N GLY A 51 13.22 -10.15 5.00
CA GLY A 51 14.40 -10.85 4.48
C GLY A 51 14.30 -10.97 2.96
N SER A 52 15.44 -10.93 2.27
CA SER A 52 15.52 -11.27 0.84
C SER A 52 16.16 -12.65 0.67
N TYR A 53 15.78 -13.36 -0.40
CA TYR A 53 16.38 -14.66 -0.71
C TYR A 53 17.90 -14.53 -0.97
N GLU A 54 18.34 -13.46 -1.62
CA GLU A 54 19.78 -13.20 -1.85
C GLU A 54 20.56 -13.03 -0.54
N ALA A 55 20.04 -12.27 0.43
CA ALA A 55 20.70 -12.10 1.73
C ALA A 55 20.81 -13.43 2.48
N ILE A 56 19.75 -14.25 2.42
CA ILE A 56 19.73 -15.59 3.01
C ILE A 56 20.80 -16.50 2.40
N GLU A 57 20.98 -16.47 1.06
CA GLU A 57 22.04 -17.23 0.38
C GLU A 57 23.46 -16.80 0.82
N ARG A 58 23.59 -15.57 1.32
CA ARG A 58 24.84 -14.98 1.81
C ARG A 58 25.02 -15.10 3.33
N ASP A 59 24.12 -15.82 4.01
CA ASP A 59 24.05 -15.92 5.48
C ASP A 59 23.92 -14.54 6.18
N GLU A 60 23.31 -13.56 5.51
CA GLU A 60 23.08 -12.20 6.01
C GLU A 60 21.66 -12.08 6.61
N PRO A 61 21.50 -11.47 7.81
CA PRO A 61 20.19 -11.33 8.43
C PRO A 61 19.30 -10.31 7.70
N GLY A 62 17.99 -10.56 7.68
CA GLY A 62 16.99 -9.58 7.28
C GLY A 62 16.76 -8.49 8.35
N SER A 63 15.84 -7.58 8.05
CA SER A 63 15.44 -6.48 8.94
C SER A 63 13.99 -6.65 9.43
N VAL A 64 13.57 -5.83 10.39
CA VAL A 64 12.16 -5.75 10.80
C VAL A 64 11.60 -4.42 10.31
N TYR A 65 10.50 -4.44 9.56
CA TYR A 65 9.76 -3.22 9.24
C TYR A 65 8.83 -2.88 10.41
N GLU A 66 9.12 -1.80 11.12
CA GLU A 66 8.45 -1.45 12.37
C GLU A 66 7.34 -0.39 12.19
N ASN A 67 6.11 -0.80 12.48
CA ASN A 67 4.96 0.09 12.67
C ASN A 67 4.28 -0.26 14.00
N PRO A 68 4.78 0.30 15.12
CA PRO A 68 4.08 0.21 16.39
C PRO A 68 2.65 0.75 16.27
N GLU A 69 1.69 0.17 16.98
CA GLU A 69 0.27 0.59 16.89
C GLU A 69 0.11 2.10 17.20
N SER A 70 0.92 2.66 18.09
CA SER A 70 0.93 4.10 18.38
C SER A 70 1.24 4.97 17.16
N HIS A 71 2.09 4.49 16.24
CA HIS A 71 2.42 5.17 14.98
C HIS A 71 1.27 5.05 13.98
N VAL A 72 0.63 3.88 13.91
CA VAL A 72 -0.57 3.67 13.08
C VAL A 72 -1.69 4.63 13.51
N ARG A 73 -1.90 4.78 14.82
CA ARG A 73 -2.89 5.71 15.40
C ARG A 73 -2.59 7.17 15.08
N GLU A 74 -1.33 7.60 15.17
CA GLU A 74 -0.92 8.96 14.78
C GLU A 74 -1.26 9.25 13.32
N GLY A 75 -0.91 8.32 12.41
CA GLY A 75 -1.25 8.44 10.99
C GLY A 75 -2.76 8.54 10.75
N LEU A 76 -3.56 7.71 11.42
CA LEU A 76 -5.02 7.76 11.32
C LEU A 76 -5.61 9.06 11.88
N GLU A 77 -5.06 9.60 12.97
CA GLU A 77 -5.46 10.92 13.48
C GLU A 77 -5.17 12.04 12.49
N ILE A 78 -4.04 11.99 11.80
CA ILE A 78 -3.71 12.94 10.74
C ILE A 78 -4.70 12.79 9.57
N CYS A 79 -5.00 11.57 9.14
CA CYS A 79 -6.02 11.33 8.12
C CYS A 79 -7.38 11.93 8.53
N ALA A 80 -7.85 11.63 9.74
CA ALA A 80 -9.16 12.06 10.23
C ALA A 80 -9.26 13.59 10.29
N ARG A 81 -8.21 14.27 10.75
CA ARG A 81 -8.17 15.73 10.86
C ARG A 81 -8.20 16.45 9.51
N ASN A 82 -7.73 15.80 8.45
CA ASN A 82 -7.52 16.42 7.15
C ASN A 82 -8.41 15.84 6.04
N GLY A 83 -9.26 14.86 6.35
CA GLY A 83 -10.07 14.15 5.35
C GLY A 83 -9.24 13.36 4.34
N ALA A 84 -8.02 12.97 4.70
CA ALA A 84 -7.13 12.22 3.82
C ALA A 84 -7.43 10.72 3.90
N SER A 85 -7.32 10.00 2.79
CA SER A 85 -7.47 8.54 2.79
C SER A 85 -6.23 7.87 3.38
N PRO A 86 -6.37 7.04 4.43
CA PRO A 86 -5.28 6.15 4.84
C PRO A 86 -4.99 5.18 3.71
N SER A 87 -3.73 4.97 3.38
CA SER A 87 -3.33 4.01 2.36
C SER A 87 -2.36 3.00 2.97
N TYR A 88 -2.85 1.78 3.12
CA TYR A 88 -2.24 0.71 3.88
C TYR A 88 -1.42 -0.18 2.95
N ALA A 89 -0.11 -0.31 3.19
CA ALA A 89 0.66 -1.41 2.60
C ALA A 89 0.48 -2.67 3.45
N ILE A 90 -0.23 -3.65 2.91
CA ILE A 90 -0.56 -4.92 3.55
C ILE A 90 0.52 -5.94 3.20
N TYR A 91 1.52 -6.04 4.07
CA TYR A 91 2.59 -7.04 3.94
C TYR A 91 2.20 -8.40 4.53
N GLU A 92 1.22 -8.45 5.43
CA GLU A 92 0.76 -9.68 6.09
C GLU A 92 -0.78 -9.65 6.27
N PRO A 93 -1.48 -10.80 6.30
CA PRO A 93 -2.92 -10.85 6.54
C PRO A 93 -3.36 -10.19 7.86
N GLY A 94 -2.51 -10.22 8.89
CA GLY A 94 -2.76 -9.54 10.16
C GLY A 94 -2.93 -8.02 10.02
N PHE A 95 -2.34 -7.41 8.98
CA PHE A 95 -2.42 -5.97 8.74
C PHE A 95 -3.83 -5.59 8.28
N VAL A 96 -4.50 -6.44 7.49
CA VAL A 96 -5.90 -6.22 7.10
C VAL A 96 -6.78 -6.09 8.34
N ARG A 97 -6.62 -7.03 9.28
CA ARG A 97 -7.43 -7.13 10.50
C ARG A 97 -7.17 -5.97 11.44
N LEU A 98 -5.90 -5.63 11.68
CA LEU A 98 -5.54 -4.48 12.53
C LEU A 98 -6.00 -3.17 11.89
N GLY A 99 -5.79 -2.99 10.59
CA GLY A 99 -6.21 -1.81 9.84
C GLY A 99 -7.72 -1.58 9.89
N ALA A 100 -8.52 -2.64 9.67
CA ALA A 100 -9.98 -2.58 9.76
C ALA A 100 -10.45 -2.24 11.18
N ALA A 101 -9.91 -2.92 12.19
CA ALA A 101 -10.26 -2.68 13.59
C ALA A 101 -9.91 -1.27 14.06
N LEU A 102 -8.78 -0.71 13.62
CA LEU A 102 -8.39 0.65 13.95
C LEU A 102 -9.22 1.68 13.19
N ALA A 103 -9.48 1.48 11.90
CA ALA A 103 -10.31 2.38 11.09
C ALA A 103 -11.69 2.61 11.71
N GLY A 104 -12.31 1.57 12.29
CA GLY A 104 -13.57 1.70 13.03
C GLY A 104 -13.53 2.62 14.26
N ARG A 105 -12.34 3.07 14.70
CA ARG A 105 -12.18 4.05 15.78
C ARG A 105 -12.02 5.49 15.28
N TYR A 106 -11.91 5.69 13.97
CA TYR A 106 -11.73 6.99 13.31
C TYR A 106 -12.79 7.19 12.22
N PRO A 107 -14.08 7.29 12.55
CA PRO A 107 -15.17 7.35 11.55
C PRO A 107 -15.13 8.59 10.64
N ASP A 108 -14.35 9.62 11.01
CA ASP A 108 -14.18 10.84 10.22
C ASP A 108 -13.06 10.73 9.16
N THR A 109 -12.34 9.60 9.08
CA THR A 109 -11.38 9.35 7.98
C THR A 109 -12.11 8.94 6.71
N ALA A 110 -11.60 9.39 5.55
CA ALA A 110 -11.98 8.77 4.29
C ALA A 110 -11.65 7.26 4.29
N PRO A 111 -12.32 6.44 3.45
CA PRO A 111 -12.12 4.99 3.42
C PRO A 111 -10.64 4.62 3.28
N PRO A 112 -10.12 3.69 4.11
CA PRO A 112 -8.77 3.17 3.93
C PRO A 112 -8.63 2.38 2.63
N ILE A 113 -7.50 2.57 1.96
CA ILE A 113 -7.14 1.89 0.72
C ILE A 113 -6.16 0.76 1.04
N TYR A 114 -6.52 -0.48 0.73
CA TYR A 114 -5.74 -1.67 1.06
C TYR A 114 -4.85 -2.08 -0.13
N ARG A 115 -3.53 -1.87 -0.02
CA ARG A 115 -2.57 -2.32 -1.04
C ARG A 115 -2.00 -3.67 -0.63
N PHE A 116 -2.41 -4.73 -1.31
CA PHE A 116 -1.87 -6.06 -1.08
C PHE A 116 -0.46 -6.14 -1.66
N MET A 117 0.54 -6.21 -0.78
CA MET A 117 1.95 -6.23 -1.16
C MET A 117 2.37 -7.67 -1.42
N PHE A 118 2.73 -7.95 -2.67
CA PHE A 118 3.34 -9.23 -3.09
C PHE A 118 4.85 -9.08 -3.25
N SER A 119 5.58 -10.20 -3.22
CA SER A 119 7.01 -10.20 -3.54
C SER A 119 7.48 -11.54 -4.08
N GLU A 120 8.47 -11.49 -4.98
CA GLU A 120 9.32 -12.63 -5.35
C GLU A 120 10.75 -12.48 -4.79
N THR A 121 11.13 -11.26 -4.41
CA THR A 121 12.47 -10.93 -3.89
C THR A 121 12.56 -11.12 -2.38
N TYR A 122 11.48 -10.76 -1.67
CA TYR A 122 11.41 -10.73 -0.22
C TYR A 122 10.47 -11.81 0.33
N THR A 123 10.65 -12.18 1.59
CA THR A 123 9.95 -13.30 2.23
C THR A 123 8.70 -12.90 3.02
N PHE A 124 8.29 -11.64 3.00
CA PHE A 124 7.05 -11.22 3.66
C PHE A 124 5.84 -11.68 2.85
N GLY A 125 4.70 -11.83 3.52
CA GLY A 125 3.40 -12.00 2.85
C GLY A 125 3.33 -13.18 1.89
N TYR A 126 2.67 -12.97 0.75
CA TYR A 126 2.45 -13.99 -0.26
C TYR A 126 3.22 -13.71 -1.57
N PRO A 127 3.54 -14.76 -2.36
CA PRO A 127 4.00 -14.58 -3.74
C PRO A 127 2.88 -14.03 -4.64
N PRO A 128 3.19 -13.49 -5.83
CA PRO A 128 2.24 -12.87 -6.76
C PRO A 128 1.37 -13.91 -7.50
N GLU A 129 0.61 -14.71 -6.76
CA GLU A 129 -0.15 -15.84 -7.27
C GLU A 129 -1.67 -15.65 -7.12
N PRO A 130 -2.51 -16.21 -8.01
CA PRO A 130 -3.97 -16.05 -7.93
C PRO A 130 -4.58 -16.46 -6.58
N TYR A 131 -4.12 -17.57 -6.00
CA TYR A 131 -4.63 -18.04 -4.70
C TYR A 131 -4.30 -17.06 -3.56
N ALA A 132 -3.19 -16.34 -3.69
CA ALA A 132 -2.74 -15.38 -2.68
C ALA A 132 -3.60 -14.12 -2.73
N LEU A 133 -3.89 -13.62 -3.94
CA LEU A 133 -4.85 -12.53 -4.12
C LEU A 133 -6.23 -12.91 -3.57
N ASP A 134 -6.72 -14.12 -3.86
CA ASP A 134 -7.99 -14.62 -3.32
C ASP A 134 -8.02 -14.68 -1.80
N SER A 135 -6.89 -15.04 -1.19
CA SER A 135 -6.76 -15.11 0.27
C SER A 135 -6.89 -13.72 0.90
N TYR A 136 -6.26 -12.71 0.31
CA TYR A 136 -6.39 -11.33 0.77
C TYR A 136 -7.80 -10.76 0.55
N THR A 137 -8.40 -10.96 -0.62
CA THR A 137 -9.75 -10.44 -0.91
C THR A 137 -10.81 -11.12 -0.06
N THR A 138 -10.72 -12.43 0.16
CA THR A 138 -11.62 -13.17 1.07
C THR A 138 -11.53 -12.63 2.50
N LEU A 139 -10.32 -12.34 2.98
CA LEU A 139 -10.14 -11.76 4.32
C LEU A 139 -10.70 -10.33 4.38
N LEU A 140 -10.39 -9.49 3.39
CA LEU A 140 -10.85 -8.10 3.35
C LEU A 140 -12.38 -8.02 3.35
N GLU A 141 -13.06 -8.83 2.55
CA GLU A 141 -14.54 -8.88 2.49
C GLU A 141 -15.16 -9.13 3.87
N SER A 142 -14.50 -9.93 4.72
CA SER A 142 -14.98 -10.23 6.08
C SER A 142 -14.67 -9.15 7.12
N GLU A 143 -13.58 -8.38 6.94
CA GLU A 143 -13.07 -7.44 7.95
C GLU A 143 -13.45 -5.98 7.63
N ALA A 144 -13.47 -5.61 6.34
CA ALA A 144 -13.81 -4.29 5.83
C ALA A 144 -14.50 -4.43 4.45
N PRO A 145 -15.79 -4.81 4.42
CA PRO A 145 -16.54 -4.91 3.18
C PRO A 145 -16.57 -3.58 2.45
N ASP A 146 -16.61 -3.63 1.11
CA ASP A 146 -16.62 -2.48 0.21
C ASP A 146 -15.35 -1.60 0.25
N ALA A 147 -14.32 -1.95 1.04
CA ALA A 147 -13.10 -1.17 1.10
C ALA A 147 -12.31 -1.26 -0.23
N PRO A 148 -11.82 -0.13 -0.77
CA PRO A 148 -11.03 -0.13 -2.00
C PRO A 148 -9.70 -0.82 -1.76
N TRP A 149 -9.28 -1.64 -2.73
CA TRP A 149 -8.03 -2.38 -2.65
C TRP A 149 -7.30 -2.44 -3.98
N MET A 150 -5.98 -2.64 -3.91
CA MET A 150 -5.15 -2.77 -5.10
C MET A 150 -4.09 -3.85 -4.93
N VAL A 151 -3.72 -4.47 -6.05
CA VAL A 151 -2.50 -5.27 -6.15
C VAL A 151 -1.30 -4.33 -6.21
N ALA A 152 -0.29 -4.58 -5.38
CA ALA A 152 0.97 -3.84 -5.33
C ALA A 152 2.12 -4.80 -5.01
N GLY A 153 3.36 -4.34 -4.98
CA GLY A 153 4.46 -5.23 -4.64
C GLY A 153 5.76 -4.55 -4.24
N LEU A 154 6.76 -5.36 -3.92
CA LEU A 154 8.14 -4.93 -3.76
C LEU A 154 9.08 -5.98 -4.38
N GLY A 155 9.90 -5.59 -5.34
CA GLY A 155 10.79 -6.51 -6.04
C GLY A 155 10.02 -7.58 -6.83
N VAL A 156 8.94 -7.21 -7.52
CA VAL A 156 8.07 -8.14 -8.25
C VAL A 156 7.33 -7.47 -9.41
N ASP A 157 7.06 -8.23 -10.47
CA ASP A 157 6.12 -7.83 -11.51
C ASP A 157 4.72 -8.35 -11.16
N VAL A 158 3.82 -7.45 -10.78
CA VAL A 158 2.43 -7.77 -10.42
C VAL A 158 1.48 -7.78 -11.61
N THR A 159 1.94 -7.42 -12.81
CA THR A 159 1.07 -7.36 -14.00
C THR A 159 0.34 -8.67 -14.34
N PRO A 160 0.88 -9.88 -14.06
CA PRO A 160 0.13 -11.12 -14.24
C PRO A 160 -1.14 -11.23 -13.38
N LEU A 161 -1.24 -10.46 -12.29
CA LEU A 161 -2.42 -10.43 -11.42
C LEU A 161 -3.49 -9.42 -11.88
N ILE A 162 -3.18 -8.53 -12.84
CA ILE A 162 -4.11 -7.49 -13.32
C ILE A 162 -5.46 -8.07 -13.80
N PRO A 163 -5.50 -9.13 -14.63
CA PRO A 163 -6.78 -9.65 -15.09
C PRO A 163 -7.70 -10.10 -13.95
N ARG A 164 -7.14 -10.75 -12.93
CA ARG A 164 -7.87 -11.19 -11.74
C ARG A 164 -8.27 -10.02 -10.84
N ALA A 165 -7.43 -8.99 -10.75
CA ALA A 165 -7.77 -7.76 -10.04
C ALA A 165 -8.98 -7.07 -10.68
N VAL A 166 -8.95 -6.90 -12.01
CA VAL A 166 -10.05 -6.29 -12.78
C VAL A 166 -11.34 -7.12 -12.66
N GLU A 167 -11.26 -8.45 -12.77
CA GLU A 167 -12.42 -9.35 -12.60
C GLU A 167 -13.10 -9.17 -11.23
N ASN A 168 -12.30 -8.95 -10.18
CA ASN A 168 -12.76 -8.80 -8.81
C ASN A 168 -13.00 -7.34 -8.38
N GLY A 169 -12.96 -6.38 -9.31
CA GLY A 169 -13.20 -4.96 -9.02
C GLY A 169 -12.08 -4.26 -8.25
N GLY A 170 -10.87 -4.82 -8.22
CA GLY A 170 -9.70 -4.20 -7.59
C GLY A 170 -8.91 -3.29 -8.53
N HIS A 171 -7.91 -2.61 -7.97
CA HIS A 171 -7.00 -1.72 -8.71
C HIS A 171 -5.57 -2.26 -8.77
N VAL A 172 -4.66 -1.53 -9.43
CA VAL A 172 -3.25 -1.91 -9.51
C VAL A 172 -2.33 -0.73 -9.21
N ARG A 173 -1.23 -1.00 -8.50
CA ARG A 173 -0.09 -0.11 -8.33
C ARG A 173 1.11 -0.73 -9.05
N VAL A 174 1.79 0.08 -9.84
CA VAL A 174 3.05 -0.26 -10.50
C VAL A 174 4.00 0.93 -10.43
N GLY A 175 5.29 0.63 -10.56
CA GLY A 175 6.34 1.65 -10.59
C GLY A 175 7.68 1.03 -10.22
N LEU A 176 8.74 1.81 -10.39
CA LEU A 176 10.11 1.39 -10.09
C LEU A 176 10.33 1.03 -8.61
N GLU A 177 9.51 1.56 -7.70
CA GLU A 177 9.53 1.16 -6.29
C GLU A 177 9.14 -0.31 -6.12
N ASP A 178 8.14 -0.77 -6.88
CA ASP A 178 7.55 -2.10 -6.73
C ASP A 178 8.21 -3.14 -7.64
N ALA A 179 8.75 -2.69 -8.78
CA ALA A 179 9.27 -3.51 -9.87
C ALA A 179 10.40 -4.47 -9.43
N PRO A 180 10.67 -5.53 -10.22
CA PRO A 180 11.85 -6.37 -10.02
C PRO A 180 13.13 -5.52 -9.96
N LEU A 181 14.04 -5.88 -9.04
CA LEU A 181 15.29 -5.16 -8.86
C LEU A 181 16.09 -5.11 -10.17
N GLY A 182 16.51 -3.90 -10.56
CA GLY A 182 17.23 -3.69 -11.82
C GLY A 182 16.34 -3.61 -13.06
N SER A 183 15.03 -3.37 -12.91
CA SER A 183 14.13 -3.11 -14.05
C SER A 183 14.65 -2.02 -14.99
N ASP A 184 14.69 -2.32 -16.29
CA ASP A 184 15.09 -1.37 -17.34
C ASP A 184 13.95 -0.42 -17.77
N ARG A 185 12.73 -0.60 -17.25
CA ARG A 185 11.57 0.22 -17.58
C ARG A 185 11.51 1.48 -16.72
N THR A 186 11.16 2.60 -17.32
CA THR A 186 10.77 3.82 -16.61
C THR A 186 9.40 3.66 -15.92
N ASN A 187 9.09 4.55 -14.96
CA ASN A 187 7.75 4.59 -14.35
C ASN A 187 6.64 4.76 -15.40
N VAL A 188 6.87 5.56 -16.45
CA VAL A 188 5.88 5.76 -17.52
C VAL A 188 5.64 4.47 -18.28
N GLU A 189 6.69 3.72 -18.63
CA GLU A 189 6.55 2.45 -19.34
C GLU A 189 5.86 1.36 -18.48
N TRP A 190 6.08 1.36 -17.17
CA TRP A 190 5.32 0.50 -16.25
C TRP A 190 3.83 0.85 -16.24
N VAL A 191 3.49 2.14 -16.15
CA VAL A 191 2.10 2.62 -16.16
C VAL A 191 1.43 2.35 -17.51
N GLU A 192 2.10 2.60 -18.63
CA GLU A 192 1.58 2.32 -19.97
C GLU A 192 1.32 0.83 -20.18
N HIS A 193 2.22 -0.03 -19.69
CA HIS A 193 2.02 -1.48 -19.75
C HIS A 193 0.84 -1.93 -18.88
N ALA A 194 0.79 -1.50 -17.62
CA ALA A 194 -0.31 -1.85 -16.72
C ALA A 194 -1.67 -1.36 -17.26
N ARG A 195 -1.72 -0.16 -17.85
CA ARG A 195 -2.90 0.34 -18.55
C ARG A 195 -3.35 -0.59 -19.67
N ALA A 196 -2.42 -1.04 -20.51
CA ALA A 196 -2.74 -1.95 -21.61
C ALA A 196 -3.32 -3.28 -21.10
N GLU A 197 -2.75 -3.83 -20.03
CA GLU A 197 -3.26 -5.06 -19.39
C GLU A 197 -4.64 -4.87 -18.76
N VAL A 198 -4.88 -3.72 -18.10
CA VAL A 198 -6.20 -3.37 -17.54
C VAL A 198 -7.26 -3.28 -18.63
N GLU A 199 -6.96 -2.55 -19.72
CA GLU A 199 -7.87 -2.41 -20.86
C GLU A 199 -8.11 -3.76 -21.57
N ALA A 200 -7.08 -4.60 -21.70
CA ALA A 200 -7.20 -5.94 -22.27
C ALA A 200 -8.05 -6.88 -21.41
N ALA A 201 -8.01 -6.72 -20.08
CA ALA A 201 -8.88 -7.44 -19.14
C ALA A 201 -10.32 -6.90 -19.09
N GLY A 202 -10.65 -5.85 -19.86
CA GLY A 202 -11.97 -5.24 -19.91
C GLY A 202 -12.22 -4.15 -18.87
N GLY A 203 -11.18 -3.73 -18.13
CA GLY A 203 -11.23 -2.60 -17.21
C GLY A 203 -11.09 -1.25 -17.92
N THR A 204 -11.25 -0.17 -17.15
CA THR A 204 -11.01 1.19 -17.62
C THR A 204 -10.12 1.93 -16.63
N VAL A 205 -9.24 2.81 -17.13
CA VAL A 205 -8.34 3.59 -16.27
C VAL A 205 -9.05 4.86 -15.81
N ALA A 206 -9.17 5.01 -14.48
CA ALA A 206 -9.74 6.19 -13.86
C ALA A 206 -8.81 7.42 -13.95
N THR A 207 -9.42 8.59 -14.07
CA THR A 207 -8.78 9.89 -13.87
C THR A 207 -8.66 10.21 -12.38
N ALA A 208 -7.75 11.12 -12.01
CA ALA A 208 -7.64 11.58 -10.63
C ALA A 208 -8.94 12.19 -10.08
N ALA A 209 -9.75 12.82 -10.94
CA ALA A 209 -11.04 13.37 -10.54
C ALA A 209 -12.07 12.28 -10.19
N GLU A 210 -12.11 11.18 -10.94
CA GLU A 210 -12.98 10.03 -10.66
C GLU A 210 -12.58 9.37 -9.34
N VAL A 211 -11.28 9.13 -9.13
CA VAL A 211 -10.78 8.54 -7.87
C VAL A 211 -11.13 9.41 -6.66
N ARG A 212 -11.03 10.75 -6.77
CA ARG A 212 -11.44 11.65 -5.69
C ARG A 212 -12.94 11.61 -5.41
N ALA A 213 -13.77 11.46 -6.44
CA ALA A 213 -15.22 11.37 -6.28
C ALA A 213 -15.60 10.07 -5.57
N GLU A 214 -15.03 8.94 -6.01
CA GLU A 214 -15.31 7.62 -5.45
C GLU A 214 -14.89 7.50 -3.98
N LEU A 215 -13.80 8.14 -3.57
CA LEU A 215 -13.35 8.14 -2.16
C LEU A 215 -14.07 9.15 -1.25
N ALA A 216 -14.94 10.00 -1.82
CA ALA A 216 -15.70 11.00 -1.08
C ALA A 216 -17.15 10.59 -0.76
N ASP A 217 -17.65 9.56 -1.44
CA ASP A 217 -18.98 8.96 -1.26
C ASP A 217 -18.99 7.93 -0.11
#